data_AF-A0AAW2U451-F1
#
_entry.id   AF-A0AAW2U451-F1
#
_cell.length_a   1.000
_cell.length_b   1.000
_cell.length_c   1.000
_cell.angle_alpha   90.00
_cell.angle_beta   90.00
_cell.angle_gamma   90.00
#
_symmetry.space_group_name_H-M   'P 1'
#
loop_
_entity.id
_entity.type
_entity.pdbx_description
1 polymer ?
#
loop_
_entity_poly.entity_id
_entity_poly.type
_entity_poly.pdbx_seq_one_letter_code
_entity_poly.pdbx_strand_id
1 'polypeptide(L)'
;MHCMKGFYAVLDWHIRYAVANAFFGMRMIEGSSVREHGVMMLFLVEKLKDLQADFEEEETYVDLILQSLPPSFDQFIISYGMNGLEKSLHELIDILVQYEATIEKSAPSVLVGEASTSKAKGKGCRTRGEEEG
;
A
#
# COMPACT_ATOMS: atom_id res chain seq x y z
N MET A 1 -12.58 -47.39 13.22
CA MET A 1 -12.22 -45.95 13.15
C MET A 1 -11.07 -45.66 12.17
N HIS A 2 -11.00 -46.34 11.01
CA HIS A 2 -9.97 -46.07 9.99
C HIS A 2 -10.43 -45.06 8.92
N CYS A 3 -11.74 -44.96 8.67
CA CYS A 3 -12.34 -44.04 7.68
C CYS A 3 -12.29 -42.57 8.10
N MET A 4 -12.26 -42.27 9.40
CA MET A 4 -12.28 -40.90 9.91
C MET A 4 -10.98 -40.16 9.59
N LYS A 5 -9.82 -40.84 9.66
CA LYS A 5 -8.49 -40.25 9.34
C LYS A 5 -8.38 -39.79 7.89
N GLY A 6 -8.98 -40.55 6.95
CA GLY A 6 -9.00 -40.17 5.53
C GLY A 6 -9.83 -38.93 5.27
N PHE A 7 -10.97 -38.77 5.97
CA PHE A 7 -11.81 -37.59 5.85
C PHE A 7 -11.12 -36.33 6.42
N TYR A 8 -10.44 -36.45 7.57
CA TYR A 8 -9.67 -35.34 8.14
C TYR A 8 -8.50 -34.93 7.23
N ALA A 9 -7.79 -35.88 6.62
CA ALA A 9 -6.69 -35.56 5.69
C ALA A 9 -7.19 -34.86 4.41
N VAL A 10 -8.34 -35.27 3.88
CA VAL A 10 -8.97 -34.61 2.73
C VAL A 10 -9.45 -33.21 3.10
N LEU A 11 -10.08 -33.04 4.25
CA LEU A 11 -10.53 -31.72 4.73
C LEU A 11 -9.34 -30.77 4.96
N ASP A 12 -8.27 -31.27 5.56
CA ASP A 12 -7.03 -30.55 5.80
C ASP A 12 -6.36 -30.06 4.50
N TRP A 13 -6.30 -30.91 3.46
CA TRP A 13 -5.77 -30.52 2.16
C TRP A 13 -6.57 -29.36 1.52
N HIS A 14 -7.91 -29.42 1.56
CA HIS A 14 -8.74 -28.36 0.99
C HIS A 14 -8.55 -27.04 1.73
N ILE A 15 -8.44 -27.08 3.06
CA ILE A 15 -8.21 -25.87 3.88
C ILE A 15 -6.84 -25.29 3.56
N ARG A 16 -5.77 -26.11 3.55
CA ARG A 16 -4.42 -25.67 3.17
C ARG A 16 -4.38 -25.05 1.78
N TYR A 17 -5.00 -25.72 0.81
CA TYR A 17 -5.09 -25.22 -0.56
C TYR A 17 -5.82 -23.87 -0.63
N ALA A 18 -6.94 -23.71 0.07
CA ALA A 18 -7.68 -22.46 0.08
C ALA A 18 -6.89 -21.30 0.69
N VAL A 19 -6.21 -21.52 1.82
CA VAL A 19 -5.37 -20.51 2.48
C VAL A 19 -4.19 -20.13 1.59
N ALA A 20 -3.48 -21.12 1.02
CA ALA A 20 -2.37 -20.87 0.11
C ALA A 20 -2.82 -20.08 -1.12
N ASN A 21 -3.92 -20.49 -1.76
CA ASN A 21 -4.48 -19.79 -2.91
C ASN A 21 -4.87 -18.35 -2.58
N ALA A 22 -5.47 -18.11 -1.41
CA ALA A 22 -5.78 -16.76 -0.94
C ALA A 22 -4.50 -15.93 -0.75
N PHE A 23 -3.45 -16.53 -0.18
CA PHE A 23 -2.18 -15.85 0.07
C PHE A 23 -1.45 -15.47 -1.23
N PHE A 24 -1.24 -16.44 -2.14
CA PHE A 24 -0.56 -16.18 -3.42
C PHE A 24 -1.37 -15.28 -4.37
N GLY A 25 -2.70 -15.30 -4.25
CA GLY A 25 -3.58 -14.46 -5.06
C GLY A 25 -3.81 -13.06 -4.48
N MET A 26 -3.35 -12.78 -3.26
CA MET A 26 -3.61 -11.52 -2.57
C MET A 26 -2.86 -10.38 -3.26
N ARG A 27 -3.59 -9.38 -3.72
CA ARG A 27 -3.05 -8.17 -4.33
C ARG A 27 -3.68 -6.96 -3.64
N MET A 28 -2.83 -6.02 -3.25
CA MET A 28 -3.29 -4.76 -2.68
C MET A 28 -3.86 -3.89 -3.79
N ILE A 29 -4.96 -3.20 -3.49
CA ILE A 29 -5.61 -2.28 -4.43
C ILE A 29 -4.94 -0.91 -4.32
N GLU A 30 -4.71 -0.24 -5.44
CA GLU A 30 -4.17 1.12 -5.49
C GLU A 30 -5.00 2.08 -4.61
N GLY A 31 -4.34 2.81 -3.71
CA GLY A 31 -4.98 3.74 -2.77
C GLY A 31 -5.82 3.09 -1.64
N SER A 32 -5.81 1.77 -1.49
CA SER A 32 -6.36 1.09 -0.30
C SER A 32 -5.38 1.11 0.87
N SER A 33 -5.84 0.78 2.08
CA SER A 33 -4.99 0.82 3.28
C SER A 33 -3.93 -0.27 3.28
N VAL A 34 -2.66 0.12 3.35
CA VAL A 34 -1.52 -0.79 3.56
C VAL A 34 -1.68 -1.58 4.85
N ARG A 35 -2.16 -0.93 5.92
CA ARG A 35 -2.31 -1.59 7.23
C ARG A 35 -3.29 -2.75 7.16
N GLU A 36 -4.46 -2.53 6.54
CA GLU A 36 -5.48 -3.58 6.40
C GLU A 36 -4.96 -4.74 5.56
N HIS A 37 -4.30 -4.43 4.44
CA HIS A 37 -3.68 -5.42 3.57
C HIS A 37 -2.59 -6.22 4.30
N GLY A 38 -1.67 -5.55 4.98
CA GLY A 38 -0.58 -6.17 5.74
C GLY A 38 -1.07 -7.08 6.87
N VAL A 39 -2.08 -6.65 7.62
CA VAL A 39 -2.72 -7.49 8.66
C VAL A 39 -3.35 -8.73 8.05
N MET A 40 -4.01 -8.61 6.89
CA MET A 40 -4.59 -9.75 6.19
C MET A 40 -3.52 -10.74 5.71
N MET A 41 -2.42 -10.24 5.13
CA MET A 41 -1.31 -11.11 4.72
C MET A 41 -0.67 -11.81 5.91
N LEU A 42 -0.42 -11.10 7.01
CA LEU A 42 0.10 -11.69 8.24
C LEU A 42 -0.82 -12.79 8.79
N PHE A 43 -2.13 -12.54 8.83
CA PHE A 43 -3.12 -13.54 9.24
C PHE A 43 -3.05 -14.82 8.37
N LEU A 44 -2.89 -14.68 7.05
CA LEU A 44 -2.74 -15.83 6.17
C LEU A 44 -1.43 -16.58 6.41
N VAL A 45 -0.33 -15.88 6.70
CA VAL A 45 0.94 -16.51 7.09
C VAL A 45 0.78 -17.32 8.37
N GLU A 46 0.15 -16.76 9.40
CA GLU A 46 -0.15 -17.49 10.64
C GLU A 46 -1.00 -18.73 10.38
N LYS A 47 -1.99 -18.63 9.49
CA LYS A 47 -2.82 -19.78 9.09
C LYS A 47 -2.02 -20.85 8.35
N LEU A 48 -1.05 -20.49 7.52
CA LEU A 48 -0.16 -21.46 6.86
C LEU A 48 0.72 -22.17 7.90
N LYS A 49 1.26 -21.45 8.88
CA LYS A 49 2.04 -22.01 10.00
C LYS A 49 1.21 -22.98 10.86
N ASP A 50 -0.01 -22.59 11.23
CA ASP A 50 -0.94 -23.44 11.98
C ASP A 50 -1.22 -24.78 11.27
N LEU A 51 -1.23 -24.75 9.93
CA LEU A 51 -1.50 -25.91 9.08
C LEU A 51 -0.23 -26.69 8.69
N GLN A 52 0.95 -26.34 9.21
CA GLN A 52 2.24 -26.92 8.83
C GLN A 52 2.47 -26.87 7.31
N ALA A 53 2.04 -25.76 6.70
CA ALA A 53 2.16 -25.44 5.28
C ALA A 53 2.96 -24.14 5.07
N ASP A 54 3.85 -23.85 6.02
CA ASP A 54 4.70 -22.69 6.02
C ASP A 54 5.93 -22.85 5.10
N PHE A 55 6.54 -21.73 4.76
CA PHE A 55 7.83 -21.71 4.07
C PHE A 55 8.94 -21.83 5.11
N GLU A 56 10.00 -22.57 4.75
CA GLU A 56 11.18 -22.74 5.61
C GLU A 56 11.89 -21.40 5.87
N GLU A 57 11.84 -20.47 4.92
CA GLU A 57 12.51 -19.18 4.95
C GLU A 57 11.49 -18.05 5.14
N GLU A 58 11.64 -17.27 6.22
CA GLU A 58 10.74 -16.13 6.51
C GLU A 58 10.81 -15.06 5.41
N GLU A 59 11.96 -14.93 4.77
CA GLU A 59 12.22 -14.03 3.63
C GLU A 59 11.26 -14.30 2.46
N THR A 60 10.80 -15.54 2.27
CA THR A 60 9.81 -15.85 1.22
C THR A 60 8.48 -15.13 1.47
N TYR A 61 8.07 -14.97 2.73
CA TYR A 61 6.84 -14.22 3.04
C TYR A 61 7.01 -12.73 2.80
N VAL A 62 8.19 -12.18 3.12
CA VAL A 62 8.55 -10.79 2.84
C VAL A 62 8.45 -10.52 1.35
N ASP A 63 9.07 -11.37 0.52
CA ASP A 63 9.04 -11.24 -0.94
C ASP A 63 7.62 -11.26 -1.49
N LEU A 64 6.78 -12.16 -0.99
CA LEU A 64 5.38 -12.28 -1.42
C LEU A 64 4.54 -11.07 -1.00
N ILE A 65 4.78 -10.51 0.19
CA ILE A 65 4.15 -9.25 0.60
C ILE A 65 4.60 -8.11 -0.31
N LEU A 66 5.89 -7.97 -0.60
CA LEU A 66 6.40 -6.94 -1.51
C LEU A 66 5.80 -7.07 -2.93
N GLN A 67 5.67 -8.30 -3.45
CA GLN A 67 5.04 -8.57 -4.76
C GLN A 67 3.54 -8.26 -4.79
N SER A 68 2.86 -8.32 -3.64
CA SER A 68 1.42 -8.04 -3.55
C SER A 68 1.10 -6.55 -3.70
N LEU A 69 2.08 -5.67 -3.44
CA LEU A 69 1.91 -4.21 -3.42
C LEU A 69 1.54 -3.66 -4.81
N PRO A 70 0.90 -2.48 -4.86
CA PRO A 70 0.58 -1.82 -6.10
C PRO A 70 1.77 -0.98 -6.61
N PRO A 71 1.77 -0.56 -7.89
CA PRO A 71 2.91 0.14 -8.52
C PRO A 71 3.35 1.45 -7.83
N SER A 72 2.46 2.10 -7.07
CA SER A 72 2.84 3.29 -6.27
C SER A 72 3.93 3.01 -5.23
N PHE A 73 4.18 1.75 -4.88
CA PHE A 73 5.22 1.31 -3.96
C PHE A 73 6.53 0.90 -4.65
N ASP A 74 6.65 1.01 -5.98
CA ASP A 74 7.87 0.61 -6.71
C ASP A 74 9.13 1.29 -6.17
N GLN A 75 9.03 2.58 -5.83
CA GLN A 75 10.15 3.34 -5.27
C GLN A 75 10.55 2.82 -3.88
N PHE A 76 9.59 2.35 -3.07
CA PHE A 76 9.86 1.67 -1.81
C PHE A 76 10.58 0.35 -2.03
N ILE A 77 10.11 -0.47 -2.96
CA ILE A 77 10.71 -1.80 -3.27
C ILE A 77 12.17 -1.66 -3.69
N ILE A 78 12.47 -0.70 -4.58
CA ILE A 78 13.85 -0.39 -5.00
C ILE A 78 14.70 -0.02 -3.78
N SER A 79 14.21 0.87 -2.92
CA SER A 79 14.94 1.28 -1.71
C SER A 79 15.10 0.16 -0.69
N TYR A 80 14.11 -0.73 -0.53
CA TYR A 80 14.16 -1.86 0.37
C TYR A 80 15.27 -2.85 -0.03
N GLY A 81 15.29 -3.26 -1.30
CA GLY A 81 16.31 -4.18 -1.83
C GLY A 81 17.73 -3.63 -1.74
N MET A 82 17.90 -2.31 -1.84
CA MET A 82 19.22 -1.66 -1.71
C MET A 82 19.73 -1.57 -0.27
N ASN A 83 18.83 -1.46 0.71
CA ASN A 83 19.21 -1.23 2.10
C ASN A 83 19.53 -2.52 2.88
N GLY A 84 19.27 -3.71 2.30
CA GLY A 84 19.68 -5.00 2.88
C GLY A 84 19.12 -5.22 4.28
N LEU A 85 17.87 -4.83 4.52
CA LEU A 85 17.26 -4.90 5.84
C LEU A 85 16.60 -6.26 6.04
N GLU A 86 17.22 -7.09 6.89
CA GLU A 86 16.54 -8.25 7.48
C GLU A 86 15.50 -7.71 8.47
N LYS A 87 14.22 -7.88 8.15
CA LYS A 87 13.09 -7.34 8.90
C LYS A 87 12.06 -8.44 9.12
N SER A 88 11.53 -8.49 10.33
CA SER A 88 10.35 -9.31 10.61
C SER A 88 9.15 -8.81 9.80
N LEU A 89 8.17 -9.69 9.57
CA LEU A 89 6.93 -9.33 8.86
C LEU A 89 6.20 -8.13 9.49
N HIS A 90 6.19 -8.05 10.82
CA HIS A 90 5.58 -6.94 11.54
C HIS A 90 6.30 -5.62 11.27
N GLU A 91 7.63 -5.61 11.33
CA GLU A 91 8.42 -4.41 11.05
C GLU A 91 8.26 -3.97 9.59
N LEU A 92 8.21 -4.91 8.65
CA LEU A 92 7.95 -4.61 7.24
C LEU A 92 6.62 -3.88 7.08
N ILE A 93 5.54 -4.38 7.70
CA ILE A 93 4.21 -3.77 7.65
C ILE A 93 4.25 -2.35 8.24
N ASP A 94 4.90 -2.15 9.38
CA ASP A 94 5.00 -0.84 10.02
C ASP A 94 5.75 0.18 9.14
N ILE A 95 6.83 -0.26 8.49
CA ILE A 95 7.59 0.57 7.54
C ILE A 95 6.74 0.92 6.32
N LEU A 96 6.00 -0.05 5.75
CA LEU A 96 5.11 0.19 4.62
C LEU A 96 4.00 1.20 4.98
N VAL A 97 3.42 1.11 6.17
CA VAL A 97 2.41 2.06 6.68
C VAL A 97 3.03 3.46 6.84
N GLN A 98 4.27 3.56 7.31
CA GLN A 98 4.97 4.83 7.37
C GLN A 98 5.19 5.41 5.96
N TYR A 99 5.54 4.57 4.99
CA TYR A 99 5.75 4.98 3.60
C TYR A 99 4.44 5.46 2.94
N GLU A 100 3.32 4.76 3.14
CA GLU A 100 1.98 5.19 2.69
C GLU A 100 1.67 6.63 3.12
N ALA A 101 1.91 6.95 4.40
CA ALA A 101 1.70 8.30 4.93
C ALA A 101 2.63 9.37 4.32
N THR A 102 3.77 8.99 3.72
CA THR A 102 4.64 9.91 2.98
C THR A 102 4.14 10.16 1.56
N ILE A 103 3.58 9.13 0.91
CA ILE A 103 2.98 9.24 -0.42
C ILE A 103 1.79 10.21 -0.36
N GLU A 104 0.89 10.04 0.63
CA GLU A 104 -0.28 10.90 0.81
C GLU A 104 0.09 12.37 1.01
N LYS A 105 1.17 12.66 1.73
CA LYS A 105 1.66 14.04 1.95
C LYS A 105 2.32 14.65 0.72
N SER A 106 2.86 13.82 -0.17
CA SER A 106 3.51 14.25 -1.42
C SER A 106 2.53 14.48 -2.56
N ALA A 107 1.28 14.03 -2.43
CA ALA A 107 0.23 14.30 -3.40
C ALA A 107 0.05 15.82 -3.52
N PRO A 108 0.20 16.40 -4.73
CA PRO A 108 0.06 17.83 -4.89
C PRO A 108 -1.37 18.21 -4.51
N SER A 109 -1.50 19.04 -3.47
CA SER A 109 -2.75 19.75 -3.22
C SER A 109 -3.03 20.62 -4.44
N VAL A 110 -3.84 20.14 -5.37
CA VAL A 110 -4.41 20.98 -6.43
C VAL A 110 -5.44 21.85 -5.73
N LEU A 111 -4.96 22.90 -5.06
CA LEU A 111 -5.76 24.07 -4.77
C LEU A 111 -6.11 24.64 -6.14
N VAL A 112 -7.30 24.29 -6.60
CA VAL A 112 -8.00 24.95 -7.69
C VAL A 112 -7.88 26.45 -7.41
N GLY A 113 -7.05 27.12 -8.19
CA GLY A 113 -7.03 28.57 -8.23
C GLY A 113 -8.40 29.01 -8.68
N GLU A 114 -9.22 29.51 -7.76
CA GLU A 114 -10.36 30.33 -8.12
C GLU A 114 -9.82 31.61 -8.78
N ALA A 115 -9.62 31.53 -10.09
CA ALA A 115 -9.44 32.70 -10.94
C ALA A 115 -10.75 33.49 -10.94
N SER A 116 -10.96 34.32 -9.92
CA SER A 116 -11.96 35.38 -9.96
C SER A 116 -11.51 36.45 -10.94
N THR A 117 -11.80 36.22 -12.22
CA THR A 117 -11.84 37.26 -13.23
C THR A 117 -13.14 38.05 -13.04
N SER A 118 -13.05 39.29 -12.56
CA SER A 118 -14.13 40.26 -12.79
C SER A 118 -13.58 41.66 -13.08
N LYS A 119 -13.45 41.89 -14.40
CA LYS A 119 -13.71 43.13 -15.15
C LYS A 119 -13.42 44.47 -14.47
N ALA A 120 -12.36 45.10 -14.97
CA ALA A 120 -12.23 46.55 -15.03
C ALA A 120 -13.48 47.20 -15.66
N LYS A 121 -14.04 48.22 -15.01
CA LYS A 121 -14.93 49.20 -15.64
C LYS A 121 -14.68 50.58 -15.03
N GLY A 122 -14.10 51.46 -15.85
CA GLY A 122 -13.73 52.81 -15.47
C GLY A 122 -14.91 53.80 -15.36
N LYS A 123 -14.63 54.90 -14.65
CA LYS A 123 -15.26 56.25 -14.58
C LYS A 123 -14.58 56.93 -13.37
N GLY A 124 -13.93 58.10 -13.36
CA GLY A 124 -13.70 59.22 -14.26
C GLY A 124 -13.49 60.49 -13.40
N CYS A 125 -12.64 61.45 -13.86
CA CYS A 125 -12.33 62.80 -13.30
C CYS A 125 -11.45 62.88 -12.02
N ARG A 126 -10.47 63.79 -11.84
CA ARG A 126 -10.13 65.08 -12.51
C ARG A 126 -8.72 65.60 -12.10
N THR A 127 -8.02 66.21 -13.07
CA THR A 127 -7.10 67.39 -13.02
C THR A 127 -5.81 67.42 -12.17
N ARG A 128 -4.66 67.72 -12.80
CA ARG A 128 -4.06 69.10 -12.93
C ARG A 128 -2.52 69.10 -13.18
N GLY A 129 -2.07 69.87 -14.20
CA GLY A 129 -0.73 70.52 -14.36
C GLY A 129 0.37 69.68 -15.04
N GLU A 130 0.75 69.95 -16.30
CA GLU A 130 1.79 70.91 -16.81
C GLU A 130 3.23 70.32 -16.70
N GLU A 131 3.78 69.72 -17.77
CA GLU A 131 4.62 70.29 -18.87
C GLU A 131 6.05 70.64 -18.39
N GLU A 132 7.00 69.72 -18.58
CA GLU A 132 8.11 69.72 -19.57
C GLU A 132 9.17 70.84 -19.40
N GLY A 133 10.44 70.41 -19.36
CA GLY A 133 11.64 71.23 -19.29
C GLY A 133 12.84 70.44 -18.81
#